data_AF-A0A7W5P6I1-F1
#
_entry.id   AF-A0A7W5P6I1-F1
#
_cell.length_a   1.000
_cell.length_b   1.000
_cell.length_c   1.000
_cell.angle_alpha   90.00
_cell.angle_beta   90.00
_cell.angle_gamma   90.00
#
_symmetry.space_group_name_H-M   'P 1'
#
loop_
_entity.id
_entity.type
_entity.pdbx_description
1 polymer ?
#
loop_
_entity_poly.entity_id
_entity_poly.type
_entity_poly.pdbx_seq_one_letter_code
_entity_poly.pdbx_strand_id
1 'polypeptide(L)'
;MIVNGHVSRWRRWRRRVVPVGLSEPETAAGTPLPAEDVLVARQLLDGLPVRQRAAVFLRFYDDLSYRDIADILGCREATARSYIHRALQQLKQHLETESHR
;
A
#
# COMPACT_ATOMS: atom_id res chain seq x y z
N MET A 1 -6.89 1.37 -26.38
CA MET A 1 -7.29 1.66 -24.99
C MET A 1 -6.88 0.48 -24.14
N ILE A 2 -5.67 0.49 -23.58
CA ILE A 2 -5.13 -0.62 -22.80
C ILE A 2 -5.35 -0.27 -21.33
N VAL A 3 -6.37 -0.85 -20.71
CA VAL A 3 -6.62 -0.68 -19.26
C VAL A 3 -7.02 -2.03 -18.69
N ASN A 4 -6.04 -2.88 -18.32
CA ASN A 4 -6.10 -3.77 -17.13
C ASN A 4 -5.01 -4.88 -17.11
N GLY A 5 -3.74 -4.51 -16.97
CA GLY A 5 -2.70 -5.43 -16.47
C GLY A 5 -2.51 -5.38 -14.94
N HIS A 6 -2.78 -4.21 -14.33
CA HIS A 6 -2.20 -3.85 -13.02
C HIS A 6 -3.08 -4.17 -11.80
N VAL A 7 -4.37 -4.50 -11.98
CA VAL A 7 -5.31 -4.80 -10.87
C VAL A 7 -5.11 -6.21 -10.28
N SER A 8 -4.23 -7.02 -10.88
CA SER A 8 -3.99 -8.41 -10.49
C SER A 8 -3.38 -8.56 -9.09
N ARG A 9 -2.50 -7.64 -8.70
CA ARG A 9 -1.86 -7.63 -7.37
C ARG A 9 -2.81 -7.11 -6.29
N TRP A 10 -3.55 -6.03 -6.55
CA TRP A 10 -4.63 -5.57 -5.67
C TRP A 10 -5.70 -6.64 -5.40
N ARG A 11 -6.14 -7.37 -6.44
CA ARG A 11 -7.10 -8.49 -6.26
C ARG A 11 -6.53 -9.60 -5.39
N ARG A 12 -5.24 -9.91 -5.56
CA ARG A 12 -4.53 -10.89 -4.71
C ARG A 12 -4.45 -10.38 -3.27
N TRP A 13 -4.19 -9.10 -3.07
CA TRP A 13 -4.11 -8.47 -1.75
C TRP A 13 -5.49 -8.40 -1.06
N ARG A 14 -6.58 -8.00 -1.73
CA ARG A 14 -7.94 -8.06 -1.17
C ARG A 14 -8.32 -9.48 -0.73
N ARG A 15 -7.90 -10.51 -1.47
CA ARG A 15 -8.11 -11.91 -1.06
C ARG A 15 -7.31 -12.28 0.19
N ARG A 16 -6.17 -11.65 0.45
CA ARG A 16 -5.35 -11.85 1.67
C ARG A 16 -5.88 -11.11 2.91
N VAL A 17 -6.84 -10.20 2.76
CA VAL A 17 -7.57 -9.60 3.89
C VAL A 17 -8.60 -10.58 4.48
N VAL A 18 -8.75 -11.77 3.88
CA VAL A 18 -9.35 -12.99 4.45
C VAL A 18 -8.17 -13.87 4.94
N PRO A 19 -8.23 -14.46 6.16
CA PRO A 19 -7.03 -14.75 6.94
C PRO A 19 -6.05 -15.72 6.27
N VAL A 20 -4.78 -15.32 6.32
CA VAL A 20 -3.52 -16.08 6.33
C VAL A 20 -3.52 -17.42 5.57
N GLY A 21 -2.88 -17.38 4.41
CA GLY A 21 -2.24 -18.54 3.77
C GLY A 21 -1.02 -18.03 3.02
N LEU A 22 0.15 -18.50 3.42
CA LEU A 22 1.47 -18.12 2.91
C LEU A 22 1.49 -18.09 1.38
N SER A 23 1.85 -16.96 0.79
CA SER A 23 2.45 -16.96 -0.54
C SER A 23 3.48 -15.86 -0.59
N GLU A 24 4.73 -16.28 -0.63
CA GLU A 24 5.91 -15.45 -0.80
C GLU A 24 5.70 -14.49 -1.97
N PRO A 25 5.91 -13.17 -1.79
CA PRO A 25 5.93 -12.26 -2.92
C PRO A 25 7.24 -12.49 -3.67
N GLU A 26 7.13 -12.88 -4.94
CA GLU A 26 8.23 -12.81 -5.90
C GLU A 26 8.78 -11.37 -5.88
N THR A 27 9.97 -11.24 -5.31
CA THR A 27 10.66 -9.99 -5.02
C THR A 27 10.87 -9.23 -6.31
N ALA A 28 10.23 -8.07 -6.44
CA ALA A 28 10.58 -7.09 -7.45
C ALA A 28 12.04 -6.68 -7.25
N ALA A 29 12.79 -6.55 -8.35
CA ALA A 29 14.23 -6.29 -8.40
C ALA A 29 14.66 -5.07 -7.56
N GLY A 30 14.91 -5.30 -6.28
CA GLY A 30 15.44 -4.36 -5.31
C GLY A 30 16.25 -5.12 -4.27
N THR A 31 17.26 -4.47 -3.72
CA THR A 31 18.07 -5.02 -2.63
C THR A 31 17.13 -5.58 -1.54
N PRO A 32 17.26 -6.86 -1.15
CA PRO A 32 16.45 -7.41 -0.08
C PRO A 32 16.61 -6.53 1.16
N LEU A 33 15.50 -5.95 1.61
CA LEU A 33 15.47 -5.27 2.90
C LEU A 33 15.73 -6.32 4.00
N PRO A 34 16.44 -5.95 5.08
CA PRO A 34 16.50 -6.75 6.30
C PRO A 34 15.08 -7.21 6.71
N ALA A 35 14.95 -8.45 7.19
CA ALA A 35 13.65 -9.00 7.58
C ALA A 35 12.95 -8.15 8.67
N GLU A 36 13.75 -7.49 9.51
CA GLU A 36 13.36 -6.46 10.48
C GLU A 36 12.62 -5.30 9.82
N ASP A 37 13.22 -4.64 8.83
CA ASP A 37 12.65 -3.49 8.14
C ASP A 37 11.33 -3.84 7.44
N VAL A 38 11.23 -5.05 6.88
CA VAL A 38 9.99 -5.56 6.25
C VAL A 38 8.89 -5.75 7.29
N LEU A 39 9.22 -6.25 8.49
CA LEU A 39 8.26 -6.44 9.57
C LEU A 39 7.77 -5.10 10.11
N VAL A 40 8.67 -4.14 10.34
CA VAL A 40 8.35 -2.79 10.80
C VAL A 40 7.46 -2.09 9.78
N ALA A 41 7.85 -2.09 8.49
CA ALA A 41 7.04 -1.51 7.43
C ALA A 41 5.63 -2.10 7.36
N ARG A 42 5.50 -3.42 7.56
CA ARG A 42 4.20 -4.09 7.60
C ARG A 42 3.34 -3.65 8.79
N GLN A 43 3.92 -3.56 9.99
CA GLN A 43 3.21 -3.09 11.19
C GLN A 43 2.74 -1.63 11.03
N LEU A 44 3.60 -0.77 10.48
CA LEU A 44 3.26 0.63 10.20
C LEU A 44 2.11 0.76 9.21
N LEU A 45 2.12 -0.03 8.13
CA LEU A 45 1.01 -0.08 7.20
C LEU A 45 -0.26 -0.63 7.83
N ASP A 46 -0.16 -1.60 8.75
CA ASP A 46 -1.29 -2.17 9.48
C ASP A 46 -1.99 -1.17 10.42
N GLY A 47 -1.28 -0.14 10.88
CA GLY A 47 -1.86 1.00 11.61
C GLY A 47 -2.72 1.93 10.74
N LEU A 48 -2.56 1.92 9.41
CA LEU A 48 -3.32 2.79 8.52
C LEU A 48 -4.76 2.30 8.33
N PRO A 49 -5.76 3.21 8.20
CA PRO A 49 -7.10 2.86 7.75
C PRO A 49 -7.08 2.11 6.42
N VAL A 50 -7.96 1.11 6.27
CA VAL A 50 -7.96 0.18 5.11
C VAL A 50 -7.91 0.91 3.76
N ARG A 51 -8.69 1.98 3.58
CA ARG A 51 -8.70 2.76 2.31
C ARG A 51 -7.41 3.53 2.06
N GLN A 52 -6.73 3.98 3.11
CA GLN A 52 -5.45 4.68 3.01
C GLN A 52 -4.33 3.72 2.64
N ARG A 53 -4.27 2.58 3.34
CA ARG A 53 -3.36 1.47 3.03
C ARG A 53 -3.52 0.98 1.59
N ALA A 54 -4.78 0.81 1.16
CA ALA A 54 -5.13 0.44 -0.20
C ALA A 54 -4.59 1.43 -1.24
N ALA A 55 -4.80 2.73 -1.01
CA ALA A 55 -4.36 3.77 -1.92
C ALA A 55 -2.82 3.82 -2.03
N VAL A 56 -2.10 3.62 -0.91
CA VAL A 56 -0.63 3.49 -0.92
C VAL A 56 -0.19 2.26 -1.70
N PHE A 57 -0.79 1.10 -1.45
CA PHE A 57 -0.44 -0.12 -2.18
C PHE A 57 -0.62 0.05 -3.69
N LEU A 58 -1.79 0.53 -4.12
CA LEU A 58 -2.09 0.77 -5.53
C LEU A 58 -1.13 1.81 -6.16
N ARG A 59 -0.73 2.84 -5.39
CA ARG A 59 0.16 3.89 -5.89
C ARG A 59 1.60 3.43 -6.04
N PHE A 60 2.15 2.70 -5.07
CA PHE A 60 3.58 2.41 -5.01
C PHE A 60 3.95 0.99 -5.44
N TYR A 61 3.05 0.01 -5.29
CA TYR A 61 3.29 -1.37 -5.76
C TYR A 61 2.78 -1.61 -7.18
N ASP A 62 1.66 -0.98 -7.55
CA ASP A 62 1.03 -1.16 -8.86
C ASP A 62 1.24 0.06 -9.81
N ASP A 63 1.95 1.10 -9.33
CA ASP A 63 2.23 2.38 -10.02
C ASP A 63 1.02 3.05 -10.68
N LEU A 64 -0.16 2.94 -10.04
CA LEU A 64 -1.39 3.49 -10.59
C LEU A 64 -1.50 5.00 -10.41
N SER A 65 -2.20 5.65 -11.35
CA SER A 65 -2.53 7.06 -11.24
C SER A 65 -3.59 7.30 -10.15
N TYR A 66 -3.65 8.52 -9.60
CA TYR A 66 -4.67 8.87 -8.62
C TYR A 66 -6.11 8.65 -9.12
N ARG A 67 -6.32 8.84 -10.44
CA ARG A 67 -7.62 8.61 -11.08
C ARG A 67 -7.98 7.12 -11.08
N ASP A 68 -7.07 6.26 -11.52
CA ASP A 68 -7.32 4.81 -11.55
C ASP A 68 -7.51 4.24 -10.13
N ILE A 69 -6.77 4.78 -9.16
CA ILE A 69 -6.97 4.45 -7.74
C ILE A 69 -8.37 4.85 -7.28
N ALA A 70 -8.84 6.03 -7.67
CA ALA A 70 -10.16 6.51 -7.31
C ALA A 70 -11.27 5.62 -7.91
N ASP A 71 -11.11 5.19 -9.17
CA ASP A 71 -12.01 4.26 -9.83
C ASP A 71 -12.05 2.89 -9.11
N ILE A 72 -10.89 2.36 -8.71
CA ILE A 72 -10.79 1.09 -7.96
C ILE A 72 -11.40 1.20 -6.56
N LEU A 73 -11.22 2.32 -5.88
CA LEU A 73 -11.72 2.54 -4.52
C LEU A 73 -13.16 3.09 -4.47
N GLY A 74 -13.76 3.40 -5.62
CA GLY A 74 -15.09 3.99 -5.71
C GLY A 74 -15.17 5.35 -5.02
N CYS A 75 -14.18 6.21 -5.21
CA CYS A 75 -14.14 7.56 -4.64
C CYS A 75 -13.74 8.61 -5.69
N ARG A 76 -13.69 9.89 -5.29
CA ARG A 76 -13.19 10.97 -6.15
C ARG A 76 -11.66 10.97 -6.17
N GLU A 77 -11.04 11.40 -7.26
CA GLU A 77 -9.58 11.52 -7.38
C GLU A 77 -8.96 12.38 -6.26
N ALA A 78 -9.62 13.49 -5.88
CA ALA A 78 -9.20 14.31 -4.75
C ALA A 78 -9.20 13.55 -3.41
N THR A 79 -10.13 12.60 -3.23
CA THR A 79 -10.20 11.72 -2.06
C THR A 79 -9.06 10.70 -2.08
N ALA A 80 -8.75 10.11 -3.25
CA ALA A 80 -7.61 9.21 -3.40
C ALA A 80 -6.27 9.92 -3.07
N ARG A 81 -6.07 11.14 -3.58
CA ARG A 81 -4.92 12.00 -3.20
C ARG A 81 -4.87 12.23 -1.69
N SER A 82 -6.01 12.56 -1.09
CA SER A 82 -6.11 12.79 0.36
C SER A 82 -5.78 11.55 1.17
N TYR A 83 -6.21 10.36 0.72
CA TYR A 83 -5.87 9.09 1.35
C TYR A 83 -4.36 8.84 1.33
N ILE A 84 -3.71 9.05 0.19
CA ILE A 84 -2.26 8.85 0.05
C ILE A 84 -1.50 9.87 0.92
N HIS A 85 -1.89 11.15 0.86
CA HIS A 85 -1.26 12.18 1.67
C HIS A 85 -1.36 11.90 3.17
N ARG A 86 -2.55 11.54 3.66
CA ARG A 86 -2.77 11.20 5.08
C ARG A 86 -2.04 9.93 5.49
N ALA A 87 -1.93 8.95 4.60
CA ALA A 87 -1.16 7.75 4.85
C ALA A 87 0.32 8.06 5.04
N LEU A 88 0.92 8.82 4.11
CA LEU A 88 2.32 9.20 4.16
C LEU A 88 2.63 10.07 5.38
N GLN A 89 1.72 10.97 5.77
CA GLN A 89 1.87 11.76 7.00
C GLN A 89 1.90 10.89 8.25
N GLN A 90 0.99 9.92 8.38
CA GLN A 90 1.01 8.98 9.50
C GLN A 90 2.31 8.16 9.50
N LEU A 91 2.68 7.57 8.35
CA LEU A 91 3.93 6.81 8.26
C LEU A 91 5.15 7.64 8.66
N LYS A 92 5.21 8.91 8.23
CA LYS A 92 6.27 9.83 8.61
C LYS A 92 6.31 10.06 10.13
N GLN A 93 5.17 10.35 10.75
CA GLN A 93 5.08 10.56 12.21
C GLN A 93 5.53 9.34 13.00
N HIS A 94 5.16 8.14 12.56
CA HIS A 94 5.59 6.91 13.20
C HIS A 94 7.11 6.70 13.08
N LEU A 95 7.69 6.94 11.90
CA LEU A 95 9.14 6.84 11.71
C LEU A 95 9.92 7.89 12.52
N GLU A 96 9.39 9.11 12.62
CA GLU A 96 9.96 10.15 13.48
C GLU A 96 9.92 9.71 14.96
N THR A 97 8.85 9.04 15.40
CA THR A 97 8.72 8.55 16.78
C THR A 97 9.70 7.42 17.10
N GLU A 98 9.87 6.46 16.18
CA GLU A 98 10.82 5.34 16.35
C GLU A 98 12.28 5.82 16.30
N SER A 99 12.60 6.83 15.48
CA SER A 99 13.97 7.39 15.39
C SER A 99 14.42 8.15 16.65
N HIS A 100 13.50 8.50 17.56
CA HIS A 100 13.82 9.20 18.81
C HIS A 100 13.88 8.25 20.02
N ARG A 101 13.79 6.94 19.81
CA ARG A 101 13.79 5.92 20.85
C ARG A 101 15.09 5.10 20.84
#